data_AF-A0A3M1J8N8-F1
#
_entry.id   AF-A0A3M1J8N8-F1
#
_cell.length_a   1.000
_cell.length_b   1.000
_cell.length_c   1.000
_cell.angle_alpha   90.00
_cell.angle_beta   90.00
_cell.angle_gamma   90.00
#
_symmetry.space_group_name_H-M   'P 1'
#
loop_
_entity.id
_entity.type
_entity.pdbx_description
1 polymer ?
#
loop_
_entity_poly.entity_id
_entity_poly.type
_entity_poly.pdbx_seq_one_letter_code
_entity_poly.pdbx_strand_id
1 'polypeptide(L)'
;MITRAEFESAKKRAADMLANAGVVVNRHEIEQMEVADFGLSELEQSGAQIITLVDTGRIAVKLLVMLPGQTEPEHSHPKIDEYAGKEETVRCEWGELYLYGPGQPTPNPVGRPPEHRRHTYTVWHEHILHPGNQVTFEPDTPHWFQGGPEGCVFWSFSTKVTDRADRFTDPDIRRETVVTDE
;
A
#
# COMPACT_ATOMS: atom_id res chain seq x y z
N MET A 1 -15.49 9.14 1.02
CA MET A 1 -15.97 8.37 2.18
C MET A 1 -16.50 7.05 1.67
N ILE A 2 -16.17 5.98 2.38
CA ILE A 2 -16.70 4.64 2.11
C ILE A 2 -17.75 4.28 3.16
N THR A 3 -18.64 3.36 2.83
CA THR A 3 -19.64 2.86 3.76
C THR A 3 -19.01 1.91 4.79
N ARG A 4 -19.68 1.74 5.94
CA ARG A 4 -19.31 0.75 6.96
C ARG A 4 -19.28 -0.66 6.37
N ALA A 5 -20.22 -0.96 5.47
CA ALA A 5 -20.31 -2.25 4.80
C ALA A 5 -19.10 -2.51 3.89
N GLU A 6 -18.68 -1.52 3.10
CA GLU A 6 -17.47 -1.62 2.26
C GLU A 6 -16.21 -1.81 3.11
N PHE A 7 -16.08 -1.04 4.18
CA PHE A 7 -14.95 -1.14 5.12
C PHE A 7 -14.86 -2.55 5.72
N GLU A 8 -15.96 -3.08 6.29
CA GLU A 8 -15.97 -4.41 6.90
C GLU A 8 -15.79 -5.54 5.86
N SER A 9 -16.32 -5.35 4.65
CA SER A 9 -16.14 -6.29 3.54
C SER A 9 -14.66 -6.38 3.13
N ALA A 10 -13.98 -5.24 2.94
CA ALA A 10 -12.57 -5.20 2.59
C ALA A 10 -11.70 -5.83 3.69
N LYS A 11 -11.98 -5.51 4.94
CA LYS A 11 -11.32 -6.10 6.11
C LYS A 11 -11.46 -7.62 6.17
N LYS A 12 -12.68 -8.13 5.94
CA LYS A 12 -12.93 -9.58 5.88
C LYS A 12 -12.16 -10.22 4.72
N ARG A 13 -12.19 -9.63 3.53
CA ARG A 13 -11.45 -10.15 2.35
C ARG A 13 -9.95 -10.18 2.60
N ALA A 14 -9.40 -9.13 3.21
CA ALA A 14 -8.00 -9.10 3.57
C ALA A 14 -7.64 -10.19 4.61
N ALA A 15 -8.49 -10.40 5.62
CA ALA A 15 -8.31 -11.49 6.59
C ALA A 15 -8.35 -12.88 5.92
N ASP A 16 -9.26 -13.11 4.97
CA ASP A 16 -9.34 -14.36 4.21
C ASP A 16 -8.07 -14.56 3.34
N MET A 17 -7.53 -13.50 2.73
CA MET A 17 -6.28 -13.55 1.96
C MET A 17 -5.07 -13.88 2.85
N LEU A 18 -4.98 -13.28 4.05
CA LEU A 18 -3.94 -13.59 5.02
C LEU A 18 -3.97 -15.08 5.42
N ALA A 19 -5.17 -15.61 5.70
CA ALA A 19 -5.34 -17.02 6.03
C ALA A 19 -4.94 -17.94 4.86
N ASN A 20 -5.32 -17.60 3.63
CA ASN A 20 -4.95 -18.36 2.43
C ASN A 20 -3.43 -18.32 2.15
N ALA A 21 -2.78 -17.19 2.47
CA ALA A 21 -1.33 -17.04 2.40
C ALA A 21 -0.59 -17.81 3.52
N GLY A 22 -1.31 -18.38 4.49
CA GLY A 22 -0.71 -19.04 5.66
C GLY A 22 -0.10 -18.07 6.67
N VAL A 23 -0.43 -16.78 6.58
CA VAL A 23 0.06 -15.74 7.49
C VAL A 23 -0.82 -15.74 8.74
N VAL A 24 -0.21 -16.06 9.87
CA VAL A 24 -0.90 -16.12 11.15
C VAL A 24 -0.99 -14.71 11.74
N VAL A 25 -2.21 -14.21 11.85
CA VAL A 25 -2.55 -12.99 12.57
C VAL A 25 -3.60 -13.28 13.62
N ASN A 26 -3.56 -12.55 14.73
CA ASN A 26 -4.50 -12.71 15.83
C ASN A 26 -5.75 -11.83 15.62
N ARG A 27 -6.78 -12.07 16.44
CA ARG A 27 -8.05 -11.34 16.35
C ARG A 27 -7.88 -9.83 16.55
N HIS A 28 -7.00 -9.41 17.45
CA HIS A 28 -6.76 -7.99 17.72
C HIS A 28 -6.11 -7.29 16.52
N GLU A 29 -5.14 -7.94 15.85
CA GLU A 29 -4.52 -7.44 14.62
C GLU A 29 -5.55 -7.28 13.49
N ILE A 30 -6.45 -8.26 13.31
CA ILE A 30 -7.56 -8.11 12.38
C ILE A 30 -8.46 -6.95 12.80
N GLU A 31 -8.86 -6.85 14.07
CA GLU A 31 -9.73 -5.78 14.56
C GLU A 31 -9.13 -4.37 14.39
N GLN A 32 -7.81 -4.22 14.48
CA GLN A 32 -7.09 -2.96 14.28
C GLN A 32 -6.66 -2.71 12.83
N MET A 33 -6.93 -3.64 11.91
CA MET A 33 -6.60 -3.47 10.50
C MET A 33 -7.20 -2.17 9.95
N GLU A 34 -6.34 -1.31 9.44
CA GLU A 34 -6.72 -0.10 8.73
C GLU A 34 -7.16 -0.46 7.31
N VAL A 35 -8.20 0.22 6.82
CA VAL A 35 -8.62 0.17 5.42
C VAL A 35 -8.47 1.58 4.87
N ALA A 36 -7.47 1.77 4.02
CA ALA A 36 -7.15 3.04 3.38
C ALA A 36 -7.90 3.14 2.04
N ASP A 37 -8.84 4.07 1.89
CA ASP A 37 -9.42 4.46 0.58
C ASP A 37 -8.76 5.73 0.00
N PHE A 38 -7.77 6.27 0.73
CA PHE A 38 -7.05 7.50 0.40
C PHE A 38 -7.98 8.71 0.19
N GLY A 39 -9.16 8.71 0.81
CA GLY A 39 -10.17 9.76 0.69
C GLY A 39 -10.88 9.78 -0.67
N LEU A 40 -10.64 8.79 -1.52
CA LEU A 40 -11.08 8.78 -2.90
C LEU A 40 -12.46 8.14 -3.09
N SER A 41 -12.99 7.42 -2.09
CA SER A 41 -14.29 6.74 -2.17
C SER A 41 -14.37 5.67 -3.28
N GLU A 42 -13.23 5.05 -3.63
CA GLU A 42 -13.11 4.07 -4.71
C GLU A 42 -12.24 2.88 -4.31
N LEU A 43 -12.44 2.39 -3.08
CA LEU A 43 -11.57 1.45 -2.37
C LEU A 43 -11.10 0.25 -3.20
N GLU A 44 -11.96 -0.34 -4.04
CA GLU A 44 -11.58 -1.50 -4.88
C GLU A 44 -10.49 -1.16 -5.90
N GLN A 45 -10.43 0.08 -6.38
CA GLN A 45 -9.45 0.55 -7.36
C GLN A 45 -8.23 1.18 -6.68
N SER A 46 -8.47 2.13 -5.77
CA SER A 46 -7.45 2.85 -5.02
C SER A 46 -7.60 2.55 -3.53
N GLY A 47 -6.70 1.77 -2.97
CA GLY A 47 -6.78 1.43 -1.56
C GLY A 47 -5.71 0.46 -1.07
N ALA A 48 -5.69 0.22 0.23
CA ALA A 48 -4.85 -0.78 0.87
C ALA A 48 -5.47 -1.24 2.19
N GLN A 49 -5.17 -2.46 2.63
CA GLN A 49 -5.51 -2.94 3.97
C GLN A 49 -4.23 -3.20 4.75
N ILE A 50 -4.11 -2.63 5.94
CA ILE A 50 -2.82 -2.48 6.62
C ILE A 50 -2.96 -2.92 8.08
N ILE A 51 -2.09 -3.85 8.49
CA ILE A 51 -1.88 -4.20 9.89
C ILE A 51 -0.52 -3.63 10.31
N THR A 52 -0.51 -2.75 11.30
CA THR A 52 0.73 -2.26 11.92
C THR A 52 1.12 -3.17 13.08
N LEU A 53 2.22 -3.90 12.92
CA LEU A 53 2.72 -4.85 13.92
C LEU A 53 3.74 -4.21 14.86
N VAL A 54 4.56 -3.32 14.32
CA VAL A 54 5.55 -2.56 15.08
C VAL A 54 5.45 -1.10 14.66
N ASP A 55 5.31 -0.21 15.64
CA ASP A 55 5.45 1.23 15.47
C ASP A 55 6.19 1.78 16.69
N THR A 56 7.48 2.05 16.50
CA THR A 56 8.33 2.62 17.55
C THR A 56 8.99 3.89 17.05
N GLY A 57 9.67 4.61 17.94
CA GLY A 57 10.49 5.76 17.54
C GLY A 57 11.70 5.43 16.64
N ARG A 58 11.93 4.17 16.26
CA ARG A 58 13.10 3.73 15.47
C ARG A 58 12.73 2.92 14.23
N ILE A 59 11.85 1.95 14.39
CA ILE A 59 11.47 1.00 13.34
C ILE A 59 9.96 0.84 13.28
N ALA A 60 9.51 0.41 12.11
CA ALA A 60 8.15 0.03 11.85
C ALA A 60 8.08 -1.26 11.03
N VAL A 61 7.05 -2.06 11.30
CA VAL A 61 6.74 -3.26 10.54
C VAL A 61 5.24 -3.28 10.29
N LYS A 62 4.88 -3.39 9.02
CA LYS A 62 3.50 -3.48 8.56
C LYS A 62 3.32 -4.71 7.69
N LEU A 63 2.12 -5.25 7.73
CA LEU A 63 1.64 -6.27 6.82
C LEU A 63 0.53 -5.64 5.99
N LEU A 64 0.72 -5.62 4.68
CA LEU A 64 -0.20 -5.01 3.73
C LEU A 64 -0.89 -6.10 2.91
N VAL A 65 -2.15 -5.86 2.60
CA VAL A 65 -2.95 -6.65 1.68
C VAL A 65 -3.50 -5.74 0.61
N MET A 66 -3.27 -6.11 -0.65
CA MET A 66 -3.86 -5.51 -1.83
C MET A 66 -4.86 -6.49 -2.40
N LEU A 67 -6.12 -6.06 -2.54
CA LEU A 67 -7.12 -6.84 -3.27
C LEU A 67 -6.72 -6.99 -4.75
N PRO A 68 -7.31 -7.95 -5.49
CA PRO A 68 -7.03 -8.12 -6.92
C PRO A 68 -7.11 -6.82 -7.73
N GLY A 69 -5.98 -6.40 -8.33
CA GLY A 69 -5.88 -5.16 -9.11
C GLY A 69 -5.95 -3.85 -8.30
N GLN A 70 -6.06 -3.91 -6.97
CA GLN A 70 -6.11 -2.73 -6.11
C GLN A 70 -4.76 -2.01 -6.14
N THR A 71 -4.80 -0.68 -6.18
CA THR A 71 -3.62 0.18 -6.32
C THR A 71 -3.44 1.05 -5.08
N GLU A 72 -2.23 1.07 -4.53
CA GLU A 72 -1.82 2.08 -3.56
C GLU A 72 -1.21 3.24 -4.35
N PRO A 73 -1.80 4.45 -4.30
CA PRO A 73 -1.42 5.55 -5.19
C PRO A 73 0.04 6.01 -5.05
N GLU A 74 0.53 6.71 -6.07
CA GLU A 74 1.89 7.23 -6.08
C GLU A 74 2.14 8.23 -4.94
N HIS A 75 3.17 7.92 -4.14
CA HIS A 75 3.59 8.73 -3.02
C HIS A 75 5.09 8.62 -2.78
N SER A 76 5.61 9.47 -1.90
CA SER A 76 7.00 9.50 -1.46
C SER A 76 7.06 9.80 0.04
N HIS A 77 8.15 9.41 0.69
CA HIS A 77 8.38 9.67 2.11
C HIS A 77 9.41 10.79 2.28
N PRO A 78 8.97 12.06 2.34
CA PRO A 78 9.89 13.17 2.35
C PRO A 78 10.70 13.24 3.64
N LYS A 79 11.82 13.96 3.56
CA LYS A 79 12.61 14.37 4.71
C LYS A 79 11.76 15.19 5.70
N ILE A 80 11.91 14.93 6.99
CA ILE A 80 11.25 15.69 8.08
C ILE A 80 12.31 16.20 9.05
N ASP A 81 12.50 17.51 9.12
CA ASP A 81 13.52 18.14 9.96
C ASP A 81 14.91 17.54 9.74
N GLU A 82 15.48 16.88 10.75
CA GLU A 82 16.77 16.19 10.67
C GLU A 82 16.67 14.72 10.21
N TYR A 83 15.46 14.16 10.19
CA TYR A 83 15.21 12.79 9.73
C TYR A 83 15.21 12.74 8.20
N ALA A 84 16.13 11.96 7.62
CA ALA A 84 16.33 11.84 6.17
C ALA A 84 15.08 11.43 5.38
N GLY A 85 14.08 10.86 6.06
CA GLY A 85 12.86 10.28 5.52
C GLY A 85 12.83 8.78 5.75
N LYS A 86 11.70 8.14 5.46
CA LYS A 86 11.50 6.71 5.69
C LYS A 86 12.25 5.89 4.64
N GLU A 87 13.24 5.10 5.06
CA GLU A 87 13.77 3.99 4.27
C GLU A 87 12.83 2.81 4.46
N GLU A 88 12.46 2.14 3.37
CA GLU A 88 11.50 1.07 3.42
C GLU A 88 11.90 -0.09 2.51
N THR A 89 11.68 -1.28 3.04
CA THR A 89 11.85 -2.54 2.37
C THR A 89 10.51 -3.21 2.26
N VAL A 90 10.09 -3.54 1.04
CA VAL A 90 8.89 -4.34 0.79
C VAL A 90 9.27 -5.74 0.35
N ARG A 91 8.57 -6.74 0.88
CA ARG A 91 8.80 -8.16 0.56
C ARG A 91 7.46 -8.85 0.29
N CYS A 92 7.32 -9.40 -0.92
CA CYS A 92 6.11 -10.14 -1.28
C CYS A 92 6.05 -11.46 -0.52
N GLU A 93 4.93 -11.73 0.14
CA GLU A 93 4.66 -12.95 0.89
C GLU A 93 3.79 -13.91 0.06
N TRP A 94 2.77 -13.38 -0.62
CA TRP A 94 1.83 -14.16 -1.42
C TRP A 94 1.27 -13.32 -2.58
N GLY A 95 0.90 -13.98 -3.68
CA GLY A 95 0.40 -13.32 -4.88
C GLY A 95 1.51 -12.60 -5.65
N GLU A 96 1.18 -11.47 -6.28
CA GLU A 96 2.14 -10.65 -7.03
C GLU A 96 1.98 -9.18 -6.66
N LEU A 97 3.10 -8.51 -6.34
CA LEU A 97 3.13 -7.07 -6.14
C LEU A 97 3.78 -6.42 -7.36
N TYR A 98 3.07 -5.51 -8.01
CA TYR A 98 3.62 -4.65 -9.05
C TYR A 98 4.04 -3.34 -8.39
N LEU A 99 5.35 -3.19 -8.17
CA LEU A 99 5.96 -1.97 -7.64
C LEU A 99 6.48 -1.14 -8.81
N TYR A 100 6.20 0.15 -8.79
CA TYR A 100 6.75 1.09 -9.75
C TYR A 100 7.54 2.17 -9.04
N GLY A 101 8.71 2.48 -9.57
CA GLY A 101 9.62 3.49 -9.04
C GLY A 101 10.33 4.29 -10.14
N PRO A 102 11.25 5.19 -9.77
CA PRO A 102 12.00 5.99 -10.73
C PRO A 102 12.93 5.12 -11.58
N GLY A 103 13.12 5.50 -12.84
CA GLY A 103 14.00 4.79 -13.76
C GLY A 103 13.54 4.97 -15.20
N GLN A 104 14.15 4.20 -16.11
CA GLN A 104 13.65 4.12 -17.49
C GLN A 104 12.27 3.42 -17.47
N PRO A 105 11.21 4.05 -18.01
CA PRO A 105 9.89 3.44 -18.07
C PRO A 105 9.95 2.07 -18.73
N THR A 106 9.39 1.06 -18.06
CA THR A 106 9.32 -0.29 -18.62
C THR A 106 8.38 -0.29 -19.83
N PRO A 107 8.81 -0.79 -21.01
CA PRO A 107 7.92 -0.90 -22.16
C PRO A 107 6.74 -1.85 -21.87
N ASN A 108 5.51 -1.40 -22.13
CA ASN A 108 4.27 -2.16 -21.89
C ASN A 108 4.12 -2.66 -20.44
N PRO A 109 4.06 -1.75 -19.45
CA PRO A 109 3.93 -2.14 -18.05
C PRO A 109 2.63 -2.91 -17.79
N VAL A 110 2.67 -3.90 -16.90
CA VAL A 110 1.53 -4.77 -16.58
C VAL A 110 0.48 -4.09 -15.71
N GLY A 111 0.95 -3.23 -14.80
CA GLY A 111 0.18 -2.49 -13.82
C GLY A 111 -0.68 -1.42 -14.48
N ARG A 112 -1.91 -1.32 -14.01
CA ARG A 112 -2.95 -0.46 -14.57
C ARG A 112 -3.56 0.39 -13.45
N PRO A 113 -2.95 1.52 -13.07
CA PRO A 113 -3.58 2.40 -12.11
C PRO A 113 -4.93 2.88 -12.66
N PRO A 114 -5.84 3.38 -11.80
CA PRO A 114 -7.17 3.80 -12.24
C PRO A 114 -7.09 4.82 -13.37
N GLU A 115 -7.79 4.56 -14.48
CA GLU A 115 -7.61 5.31 -15.74
C GLU A 115 -7.88 6.81 -15.57
N HIS A 116 -8.92 7.17 -14.80
CA HIS A 116 -9.25 8.57 -14.52
C HIS A 116 -8.20 9.30 -13.67
N ARG A 117 -7.29 8.56 -13.01
CA ARG A 117 -6.19 9.09 -12.21
C ARG A 117 -4.83 8.88 -12.85
N ARG A 118 -4.72 8.21 -14.00
CA ARG A 118 -3.44 7.85 -14.63
C ARG A 118 -2.46 9.02 -14.76
N HIS A 119 -2.97 10.24 -14.90
CA HIS A 119 -2.19 11.47 -14.98
C HIS A 119 -1.41 11.83 -13.70
N THR A 120 -1.71 11.22 -12.56
CA THR A 120 -1.02 11.42 -11.27
C THR A 120 0.06 10.36 -10.98
N TYR A 121 0.29 9.44 -11.92
CA TYR A 121 1.33 8.41 -11.85
C TYR A 121 2.48 8.81 -12.78
N THR A 122 3.59 9.24 -12.20
CA THR A 122 4.74 9.83 -12.88
C THR A 122 5.91 8.85 -13.04
N VAL A 123 5.99 7.83 -12.18
CA VAL A 123 7.02 6.80 -12.27
C VAL A 123 6.50 5.49 -12.88
N TRP A 124 7.32 4.88 -13.74
CA TRP A 124 6.91 3.75 -14.58
C TRP A 124 8.03 2.69 -14.75
N HIS A 125 9.08 2.73 -13.94
CA HIS A 125 10.05 1.63 -13.91
C HIS A 125 9.47 0.48 -13.07
N GLU A 126 9.15 -0.62 -13.75
CA GLU A 126 8.41 -1.74 -13.18
C GLU A 126 9.31 -2.75 -12.47
N HIS A 127 8.90 -3.14 -11.28
CA HIS A 127 9.41 -4.27 -10.52
C HIS A 127 8.24 -5.19 -10.16
N ILE A 128 8.22 -6.39 -10.73
CA ILE A 128 7.26 -7.43 -10.35
C ILE A 128 7.88 -8.27 -9.25
N LEU A 129 7.28 -8.25 -8.05
CA LEU A 129 7.73 -9.02 -6.90
C LEU A 129 6.82 -10.23 -6.72
N HIS A 130 7.36 -11.41 -7.02
CA HIS A 130 6.75 -12.69 -6.67
C HIS A 130 7.08 -13.07 -5.21
N PRO A 131 6.42 -14.08 -4.62
CA PRO A 131 6.66 -14.48 -3.25
C PRO A 131 8.15 -14.73 -2.97
N GLY A 132 8.67 -14.07 -1.93
CA GLY A 132 10.06 -14.10 -1.54
C GLY A 132 10.98 -13.08 -2.21
N ASN A 133 10.51 -12.35 -3.24
CA ASN A 133 11.21 -11.19 -3.78
C ASN A 133 11.08 -9.99 -2.83
N GLN A 134 12.08 -9.11 -2.88
CA GLN A 134 12.18 -7.97 -1.99
C GLN A 134 12.88 -6.81 -2.70
N VAL A 135 12.45 -5.59 -2.39
CA VAL A 135 13.08 -4.35 -2.84
C VAL A 135 13.18 -3.42 -1.64
N THR A 136 14.31 -2.71 -1.52
CA THR A 136 14.51 -1.61 -0.58
C THR A 136 14.62 -0.33 -1.39
N PHE A 137 13.88 0.70 -1.00
CA PHE A 137 13.93 2.02 -1.62
C PHE A 137 14.38 3.08 -0.61
N GLU A 138 15.19 4.00 -1.12
CA GLU A 138 15.72 5.14 -0.38
C GLU A 138 14.60 6.11 0.02
N PRO A 139 14.79 6.91 1.08
CA PRO A 139 13.89 7.99 1.43
C PRO A 139 13.57 8.92 0.25
N ASP A 140 12.38 9.52 0.28
CA ASP A 140 11.89 10.48 -0.73
C ASP A 140 11.87 9.94 -2.19
N THR A 141 11.84 8.61 -2.36
CA THR A 141 11.69 7.97 -3.66
C THR A 141 10.20 7.82 -4.00
N PRO A 142 9.69 8.43 -5.09
CA PRO A 142 8.30 8.26 -5.49
C PRO A 142 8.05 6.84 -5.98
N HIS A 143 6.98 6.23 -5.49
CA HIS A 143 6.60 4.87 -5.85
C HIS A 143 5.10 4.64 -5.70
N TRP A 144 4.59 3.61 -6.37
CA TRP A 144 3.22 3.11 -6.22
C TRP A 144 3.19 1.60 -6.33
N PHE A 145 2.12 1.00 -5.80
CA PHE A 145 1.94 -0.45 -5.78
C PHE A 145 0.61 -0.85 -6.42
N GLN A 146 0.58 -2.04 -7.02
CA GLN A 146 -0.67 -2.69 -7.41
C GLN A 146 -0.61 -4.18 -7.09
N GLY A 147 -1.69 -4.71 -6.52
CA GLY A 147 -1.87 -6.15 -6.39
C GLY A 147 -2.14 -6.81 -7.75
N GLY A 148 -1.52 -7.95 -8.02
CA GLY A 148 -1.75 -8.71 -9.24
C GLY A 148 -3.18 -9.28 -9.38
N PRO A 149 -3.42 -10.15 -10.38
CA PRO A 149 -4.74 -10.73 -10.65
C PRO A 149 -5.39 -11.47 -9.47
N GLU A 150 -4.60 -12.02 -8.56
CA GLU A 150 -5.08 -12.68 -7.34
C GLU A 150 -4.96 -11.79 -6.09
N GLY A 151 -4.48 -10.56 -6.26
CA GLY A 151 -4.09 -9.66 -5.18
C GLY A 151 -2.67 -9.93 -4.68
N CYS A 152 -2.33 -9.35 -3.53
CA CYS A 152 -1.03 -9.53 -2.90
C CYS A 152 -1.09 -9.40 -1.38
N VAL A 153 -0.27 -10.19 -0.69
CA VAL A 153 0.11 -9.96 0.70
C VAL A 153 1.60 -9.67 0.72
N PHE A 154 2.00 -8.58 1.37
CA PHE A 154 3.41 -8.22 1.46
C PHE A 154 3.77 -7.54 2.78
N TRP A 155 5.02 -7.71 3.18
CA TRP A 155 5.59 -7.05 4.35
C TRP A 155 6.18 -5.71 3.95
N SER A 156 6.03 -4.73 4.84
CA SER A 156 6.79 -3.49 4.85
C SER A 156 7.62 -3.43 6.12
N PHE A 157 8.94 -3.26 5.96
CA PHE A 157 9.89 -3.01 7.04
C PHE A 157 10.49 -1.65 6.80
N SER A 158 10.43 -0.76 7.79
CA SER A 158 10.96 0.59 7.62
C SER A 158 11.60 1.15 8.87
N THR A 159 12.36 2.22 8.67
CA THR A 159 12.68 3.15 9.75
C THR A 159 11.39 3.81 10.27
N LYS A 160 11.50 4.60 11.34
CA LYS A 160 10.36 5.25 12.04
C LYS A 160 9.25 5.71 11.07
N VAL A 161 8.00 5.34 11.40
CA VAL A 161 6.81 5.74 10.65
C VAL A 161 6.63 7.25 10.65
N THR A 162 6.34 7.79 9.47
CA THR A 162 5.95 9.18 9.30
C THR A 162 4.80 9.32 8.30
N ASP A 163 3.86 8.36 8.25
CA ASP A 163 2.82 8.27 7.20
C ASP A 163 2.00 9.56 7.03
N ARG A 164 1.79 10.34 8.11
CA ARG A 164 1.09 11.63 8.04
C ARG A 164 1.82 12.67 7.19
N ALA A 165 3.10 12.45 6.92
CA ALA A 165 3.94 13.30 6.09
C ALA A 165 4.14 12.70 4.69
N ASP A 166 3.52 11.56 4.36
CA ASP A 166 3.59 10.99 3.01
C ASP A 166 3.06 12.01 2.02
N ARG A 167 3.85 12.24 0.98
CA ARG A 167 3.53 13.18 -0.09
C ARG A 167 3.01 12.40 -1.28
N PHE A 168 1.70 12.41 -1.44
CA PHE A 168 1.01 11.86 -2.61
C PHE A 168 1.17 12.77 -3.82
N THR A 169 1.34 12.17 -5.00
CA THR A 169 1.39 12.92 -6.27
C THR A 169 0.02 13.44 -6.68
N ASP A 170 -1.05 12.67 -6.40
CA ASP A 170 -2.43 13.08 -6.65
C ASP A 170 -2.90 14.09 -5.56
N PRO A 171 -3.24 15.34 -5.93
CA PRO A 171 -3.63 16.37 -4.96
C PRO A 171 -5.01 16.14 -4.32
N ASP A 172 -5.83 15.24 -4.88
CA ASP A 172 -7.15 14.91 -4.33
C ASP A 172 -7.07 13.89 -3.19
N ILE A 173 -5.93 13.20 -3.04
CA ILE A 173 -5.75 12.19 -2.00
C ILE A 173 -5.75 12.82 -0.61
N ARG A 174 -6.44 12.14 0.31
CA ARG A 174 -6.37 12.38 1.75
C ARG A 174 -6.00 11.08 2.42
N ARG A 175 -4.91 11.05 3.19
CA ARG A 175 -4.42 9.80 3.82
C ARG A 175 -5.46 9.12 4.72
N GLU A 176 -6.31 9.92 5.37
CA GLU A 176 -7.33 9.46 6.31
C GLU A 176 -8.59 8.99 5.58
N THR A 177 -8.98 7.74 5.84
CA THR A 177 -10.27 7.19 5.42
C THR A 177 -11.38 7.71 6.32
N VAL A 178 -12.44 8.24 5.72
CA VAL A 178 -13.68 8.57 6.43
C VAL A 178 -14.72 7.51 6.12
N VAL A 179 -15.27 6.88 7.16
CA VAL A 179 -16.27 5.83 7.02
C VAL A 179 -17.62 6.29 7.56
N THR A 180 -18.69 6.04 6.79
CA THR A 180 -20.08 6.39 7.12
C THR A 180 -20.95 5.17 7.37
N ASP A 181 -22.02 5.34 8.14
CA ASP A 181 -23.01 4.29 8.40
C ASP A 181 -24.15 4.28 7.37
N GLU A 182 -24.19 5.29 6.48
CA GLU A 182 -25.09 5.38 5.32
C GLU A 182 -24.67 4.46 4.17
#